data_AF-A0A662CCZ1-F1
#
_entry.id   AF-A0A662CCZ1-F1
#
_cell.length_a   1.000
_cell.length_b   1.000
_cell.length_c   1.000
_cell.angle_alpha   90.00
_cell.angle_beta   90.00
_cell.angle_gamma   90.00
#
_symmetry.space_group_name_H-M   'P 1'
#
loop_
_entity.id
_entity.type
_entity.pdbx_description
1 polymer ?
#
loop_
_entity_poly.entity_id
_entity_poly.type
_entity_poly.pdbx_seq_one_letter_code
_entity_poly.pdbx_strand_id
1 'polypeptide(L)'
;ERPLQGMVADVVGPICESGDFLAQDRELPALDRGDLLAVMSAGAYGFTMSSNYNSRPRVAEVMVKGGEFWVVRERETYEDLVRGEKIPAFLLEG
;
A
#
# COMPACT_ATOMS: atom_id res chain seq x y z
N GLU A 1 -28.36 9.39 -6.77
CA GLU A 1 -27.23 10.17 -6.21
C GLU A 1 -27.29 10.04 -4.70
N ARG A 2 -26.18 9.67 -4.06
CA ARG A 2 -26.09 9.45 -2.60
C ARG A 2 -25.99 10.83 -1.91
N PRO A 3 -26.63 11.08 -0.75
CA PRO A 3 -26.52 12.38 -0.09
C PRO A 3 -25.05 12.67 0.24
N LEU A 4 -24.57 13.85 -0.16
CA LEU A 4 -23.19 14.34 0.06
C LEU A 4 -22.98 14.78 1.52
N GLN A 5 -23.35 13.95 2.50
CA GLN A 5 -23.00 14.27 3.88
C GLN A 5 -21.53 13.89 4.09
N GLY A 6 -20.65 14.89 3.97
CA GLY A 6 -19.23 14.71 4.25
C GLY A 6 -18.99 14.38 5.72
N MET A 7 -17.88 13.70 6.01
CA MET A 7 -17.41 13.38 7.35
C MET A 7 -15.99 13.89 7.55
N VAL A 8 -15.64 14.27 8.77
CA VAL A 8 -14.23 14.46 9.16
C VAL A 8 -13.70 13.11 9.65
N ALA A 9 -12.62 12.63 9.06
CA ALA A 9 -12.05 11.34 9.38
C ALA A 9 -10.52 11.29 9.19
N ASP A 10 -9.90 10.36 9.88
CA ASP A 10 -8.51 9.95 9.63
C ASP A 10 -8.48 8.84 8.57
N VAL A 11 -7.48 8.89 7.70
CA VAL A 11 -7.20 7.83 6.71
C VAL A 11 -5.98 7.06 7.21
N VAL A 12 -6.23 5.84 7.67
CA VAL A 12 -5.20 4.93 8.19
C VAL A 12 -4.91 3.81 7.21
N GLY A 13 -3.70 3.26 7.29
CA GLY A 13 -3.36 2.02 6.62
C GLY A 13 -3.70 0.78 7.47
N PRO A 14 -3.39 -0.42 6.96
CA PRO A 14 -3.67 -1.69 7.61
C PRO A 14 -2.48 -2.24 8.41
N ILE A 15 -1.47 -1.42 8.71
CA ILE A 15 -0.32 -1.82 9.52
C ILE A 15 -0.75 -1.92 10.97
N CYS A 16 -0.18 -2.87 11.71
CA CYS A 16 -0.50 -3.06 13.13
C CYS A 16 0.26 -2.06 14.01
N GLU A 17 0.27 -0.79 13.61
CA GLU A 17 0.99 0.30 14.27
C GLU A 17 0.07 1.51 14.40
N SER A 18 0.06 2.09 15.59
CA SER A 18 -0.73 3.27 15.93
C SER A 18 -0.44 4.48 15.02
N GLY A 19 0.80 4.60 14.54
CA GLY A 19 1.25 5.71 13.68
C GLY A 19 0.97 5.55 12.19
N ASP A 20 0.29 4.49 11.74
CA ASP A 20 0.04 4.24 10.30
C ASP A 20 -1.10 5.12 9.74
N PHE A 21 -0.86 6.42 9.72
CA PHE A 21 -1.75 7.41 9.13
C PHE A 21 -1.23 7.86 7.76
N LEU A 22 -2.11 7.84 6.76
CA LEU A 22 -1.89 8.52 5.48
C LEU A 22 -2.33 9.99 5.55
N ALA A 23 -3.38 10.27 6.33
CA ALA A 23 -3.89 11.61 6.57
C ALA A 23 -4.71 11.65 7.86
N GLN A 24 -4.68 12.79 8.56
CA GLN A 24 -5.48 13.03 9.77
C GLN A 24 -6.41 14.23 9.56
N ASP A 25 -7.56 14.21 10.22
CA ASP A 25 -8.59 15.27 10.26
C ASP A 25 -8.99 15.76 8.85
N ARG A 26 -9.41 14.85 7.96
CA ARG A 26 -9.80 15.21 6.59
C ARG A 26 -11.30 15.20 6.40
N GLU A 27 -11.80 16.29 5.81
CA GLU A 27 -13.14 16.34 5.24
C GLU A 27 -13.18 15.45 3.99
N LEU A 28 -13.95 14.37 4.06
CA LEU A 28 -14.12 13.40 3.00
C LEU A 28 -15.60 13.27 2.64
N PRO A 29 -15.94 12.96 1.37
CA PRO A 29 -17.30 12.54 1.04
C PRO A 29 -17.65 11.25 1.80
N ALA A 30 -18.93 10.89 1.83
CA ALA A 30 -19.32 9.56 2.30
C ALA A 30 -18.64 8.49 1.44
N LEU A 31 -17.91 7.56 2.07
CA LEU A 31 -17.17 6.47 1.42
C LEU A 31 -17.77 5.11 1.81
N ASP A 32 -17.81 4.19 0.86
CA ASP A 32 -18.19 2.80 1.07
C ASP A 32 -17.00 1.85 0.84
N ARG A 33 -17.12 0.60 1.33
CA ARG A 33 -16.11 -0.43 1.04
C ARG A 33 -16.01 -0.64 -0.48
N GLY A 34 -14.79 -0.57 -1.00
CA GLY A 34 -14.50 -0.71 -2.42
C GLY A 34 -14.32 0.63 -3.15
N ASP A 35 -14.70 1.75 -2.53
CA ASP A 35 -14.33 3.07 -3.06
C ASP A 35 -12.80 3.23 -3.05
N LEU A 36 -12.27 3.96 -4.03
CA LEU A 36 -10.83 4.21 -4.19
C LEU A 36 -10.48 5.62 -3.74
N LEU A 37 -9.36 5.73 -3.00
CA LEU A 37 -8.76 7.00 -2.60
C LEU A 37 -7.42 7.19 -3.29
N ALA A 38 -7.09 8.44 -3.62
CA ALA A 38 -5.82 8.82 -4.22
C ALA A 38 -5.02 9.71 -3.26
N VAL A 39 -3.81 9.26 -2.90
CA VAL A 39 -2.82 10.10 -2.22
C VAL A 39 -1.98 10.79 -3.29
N MET A 40 -2.22 12.09 -3.46
CA MET A 40 -1.55 12.89 -4.49
C MET A 40 -0.09 13.20 -4.09
N SER A 41 0.71 13.60 -5.08
CA SER A 41 2.11 14.02 -4.87
C SER A 41 3.04 12.93 -4.29
N ALA A 42 2.71 11.65 -4.48
CA ALA A 42 3.51 10.50 -4.02
C ALA A 42 4.64 10.07 -4.98
N GLY A 43 4.94 10.85 -6.02
CA GLY A 43 5.88 10.48 -7.08
C GLY A 43 7.37 10.55 -6.68
N ALA A 44 7.70 11.28 -5.63
CA ALA A 44 9.06 11.37 -5.08
C ALA A 44 9.06 10.85 -3.64
N TYR A 45 10.11 10.10 -3.27
CA TYR A 45 10.30 9.54 -1.92
C TYR A 45 9.20 8.60 -1.40
N GLY A 46 8.17 8.28 -2.22
CA GLY A 46 7.14 7.30 -1.88
C GLY A 46 7.67 5.87 -1.99
N PHE A 47 7.66 5.32 -3.21
CA PHE A 47 8.09 3.93 -3.44
C PHE A 47 9.51 3.65 -2.94
N THR A 48 10.45 4.60 -3.13
CA THR A 48 11.85 4.44 -2.72
C THR A 48 12.03 4.27 -1.21
N MET A 49 11.09 4.73 -0.40
CA MET A 49 11.07 4.54 1.06
C MET A 49 10.07 3.48 1.53
N SER A 50 9.40 2.79 0.61
CA SER A 50 8.50 1.68 0.96
C SER A 50 9.27 0.47 1.50
N SER A 51 8.63 -0.32 2.35
CA SER A 51 9.22 -1.47 3.03
C SER A 51 8.29 -2.69 2.99
N ASN A 52 8.82 -3.82 3.46
CA ASN A 52 8.05 -5.05 3.66
C ASN A 52 7.54 -5.21 5.09
N TYR A 53 7.33 -4.10 5.82
CA TYR A 53 6.84 -4.16 7.20
C TYR A 53 5.50 -4.89 7.29
N ASN A 54 5.31 -5.66 8.36
CA ASN A 54 4.25 -6.68 8.50
C ASN A 54 4.20 -7.72 7.36
N SER A 55 5.36 -8.06 6.77
CA SER A 55 5.48 -9.04 5.69
C SER A 55 4.54 -8.73 4.52
N ARG A 56 4.37 -7.45 4.21
CA ARG A 56 3.54 -6.99 3.10
C ARG A 56 4.41 -6.86 1.85
N PRO A 57 4.03 -7.48 0.73
CA PRO A 57 4.76 -7.27 -0.52
C PRO A 57 4.63 -5.81 -0.99
N ARG A 58 5.74 -5.22 -1.46
CA ARG A 58 5.70 -3.87 -2.02
C ARG A 58 4.80 -3.82 -3.24
N VAL A 59 4.15 -2.68 -3.41
CA VAL A 59 3.15 -2.45 -4.47
C VAL A 59 3.78 -2.37 -5.86
N ALA A 60 2.97 -2.55 -6.89
CA ALA A 60 3.37 -2.28 -8.27
C ALA A 60 3.48 -0.76 -8.53
N GLU A 61 4.30 -0.37 -9.49
CA GLU A 61 4.31 0.98 -10.07
C GLU A 61 3.83 0.90 -11.52
N VAL A 62 2.91 1.78 -11.88
CA VAL A 62 2.29 1.82 -13.21
C VAL A 62 2.61 3.16 -13.87
N MET A 63 3.09 3.11 -15.11
CA MET A 63 3.27 4.28 -15.95
C MET A 63 2.09 4.42 -16.89
N VAL A 64 1.52 5.61 -16.98
CA VAL A 64 0.39 5.94 -17.86
C VAL A 64 0.86 6.96 -18.89
N LYS A 65 0.50 6.74 -20.16
CA LYS A 65 0.76 7.69 -21.25
C LYS A 65 -0.44 7.68 -22.20
N GLY A 66 -1.13 8.82 -22.32
CA GLY A 66 -2.38 8.88 -23.07
C GLY A 66 -3.45 7.99 -22.43
N GLY A 67 -4.05 7.11 -23.22
CA GLY A 67 -5.08 6.15 -22.76
C GLY A 67 -4.54 4.75 -22.40
N GLU A 68 -3.22 4.56 -22.43
CA GLU A 68 -2.58 3.27 -22.20
C GLU A 68 -1.75 3.28 -20.90
N PHE A 69 -1.54 2.10 -20.33
CA PHE A 69 -0.75 1.91 -19.12
C PHE A 69 0.19 0.72 -19.22
N TRP A 70 1.29 0.77 -18.45
CA TRP A 70 2.29 -0.29 -18.36
C TRP A 70 2.69 -0.48 -16.90
N VAL A 71 2.75 -1.73 -16.46
CA VAL A 71 3.39 -2.08 -15.17
C VAL A 71 4.90 -1.93 -15.36
N VAL A 72 5.47 -0.87 -14.80
CA VAL A 72 6.93 -0.59 -14.89
C VAL A 72 7.69 -1.18 -13.71
N ARG A 73 6.96 -1.56 -12.66
CA ARG A 73 7.45 -2.36 -11.56
C ARG A 73 6.36 -3.32 -11.11
N GLU A 74 6.67 -4.61 -11.13
CA GLU A 74 5.77 -5.65 -10.64
C GLU A 74 5.57 -5.54 -9.12
N ARG A 75 4.37 -5.92 -8.66
CA ARG A 75 4.11 -6.13 -7.23
C ARG A 75 4.93 -7.32 -6.76
N GLU A 76 5.50 -7.22 -5.57
CA GLU A 76 6.20 -8.36 -4.96
C GLU A 76 5.21 -9.48 -4.61
N THR A 77 5.74 -10.70 -4.62
CA THR A 77 5.06 -11.94 -4.21
C THR A 77 5.48 -12.30 -2.78
N TYR A 78 4.85 -13.32 -2.19
CA TYR A 78 5.28 -13.84 -0.89
C TYR A 78 6.65 -14.51 -0.98
N GLU A 79 6.94 -15.16 -2.10
CA GLU A 79 8.23 -15.76 -2.41
C GLU A 79 9.36 -14.71 -2.43
N ASP A 80 9.06 -13.49 -2.89
CA ASP A 80 10.02 -12.39 -2.90
C ASP A 80 10.44 -11.97 -1.49
N LEU A 81 9.52 -12.04 -0.52
CA LEU A 81 9.79 -11.66 0.87
C LEU A 81 10.85 -12.56 1.50
N VAL A 82 10.78 -13.86 1.23
CA VAL A 82 11.65 -14.88 1.82
C VAL A 82 12.82 -15.26 0.92
N ARG A 83 12.91 -14.70 -0.28
CA ARG A 83 13.93 -15.05 -1.29
C ARG A 83 15.37 -14.98 -0.76
N GLY A 84 15.63 -14.01 0.13
CA GLY A 84 16.95 -13.80 0.74
C GLY A 84 17.20 -14.62 2.00
N GLU A 85 16.19 -15.32 2.51
CA GLU A 85 16.25 -16.10 3.74
C GLU A 85 16.74 -17.52 3.47
N LYS A 86 17.46 -18.10 4.44
CA LYS A 86 17.91 -19.49 4.39
C LYS A 86 17.64 -20.14 5.73
N ILE A 87 17.00 -21.30 5.71
CA ILE A 87 16.81 -22.10 6.91
C ILE A 87 18.10 -22.89 7.17
N PRO A 88 18.76 -22.72 8.33
CA PRO A 88 19.90 -23.54 8.70
C PRO A 88 19.55 -25.03 8.74
N ALA A 89 20.46 -25.89 8.26
CA ALA A 89 20.19 -27.32 8.11
C ALA A 89 19.71 -28.00 9.41
N PHE A 90 20.28 -27.62 10.56
CA PHE A 90 19.92 -28.21 11.86
C PHE A 90 18.47 -27.92 12.31
N LEU A 91 17.77 -26.94 11.71
CA LEU A 91 16.34 -26.69 11.98
C LEU A 91 15.41 -27.57 11.14
N LEU A 92 15.94 -28.24 10.11
CA LEU A 92 15.21 -29.16 9.25
C LEU A 92 15.36 -30.62 9.71
N GLU A 93 16.30 -30.89 10.60
CA GLU A 93 16.53 -32.21 11.20
C GLU A 93 15.58 -32.40 12.40
N GLY A 94 14.34 -32.79 12.10
CA GLY A 94 13.30 -33.15 13.05
C GLY A 94 12.39 -34.24 12.49
#